data_AF-A0A7Y5LXB1-F1
#
_entry.id   AF-A0A7Y5LXB1-F1
#
_cell.length_a   1.000
_cell.length_b   1.000
_cell.length_c   1.000
_cell.angle_alpha   90.00
_cell.angle_beta   90.00
_cell.angle_gamma   90.00
#
_symmetry.space_group_name_H-M   'P 1'
#
loop_
_entity.id
_entity.type
_entity.pdbx_description
1 polymer ?
#
loop_
_entity_poly.entity_id
_entity_poly.type
_entity_poly.pdbx_seq_one_letter_code
_entity_poly.pdbx_strand_id
1 'polypeptide(L)'
;MRTARTACLCALLALPLLAATDTLEPVKKGLAADVARLAVEDMRFRWTGRSLAVAPFRNDPDGLVATALTEQLEARGLFDVVEKPTWREWWDKIVGNDKDSPIGADKAIEFGKKLEAECVMFGRVEALVVDEGRSYADVKIRIVDVKTGDGIFIGRYRTNLDKSVFSIPYFRVWIYDTSVFVRILIWTVGLLILPFMALLARERLSQSAPIVSIGLMLFMTGVDMVLALLLMGFEADSLLKWGLLVGALAASIFYNLTILAKVADLQMPGRD
;
A
#
# COMPACT_ATOMS: atom_id res chain seq x y z
N MET A 1 5.18 41.88 14.85
CA MET A 1 4.24 40.82 15.30
C MET A 1 3.66 39.93 14.19
N ARG A 2 4.10 40.01 12.92
CA ARG A 2 3.63 39.11 11.83
C ARG A 2 4.54 37.91 11.52
N THR A 3 5.75 37.85 12.10
CA THR A 3 6.74 36.78 11.84
C THR A 3 6.71 35.64 12.86
N ALA A 4 6.03 35.80 14.01
CA ALA A 4 5.96 34.76 15.04
C ALA A 4 4.88 33.68 14.79
N ARG A 5 3.93 33.92 13.87
CA ARG A 5 2.84 32.97 13.58
C ARG A 5 3.23 31.87 12.58
N THR A 6 4.21 32.12 11.71
CA THR A 6 4.70 31.12 10.74
C THR A 6 5.66 30.11 11.36
N ALA A 7 6.43 30.51 12.39
CA ALA A 7 7.36 29.61 13.07
C ALA A 7 6.65 28.53 13.92
N CYS A 8 5.48 28.84 14.48
CA CYS A 8 4.72 27.90 15.33
C CYS A 8 4.04 26.79 14.50
N LEU A 9 3.65 27.09 13.26
CA LEU A 9 3.06 26.09 12.35
C LEU A 9 4.11 25.08 11.83
N CYS A 10 5.35 25.50 11.63
CA CYS A 10 6.44 24.60 11.23
C CYS A 10 6.93 23.73 12.40
N ALA A 11 6.91 24.24 13.63
CA ALA A 11 7.32 23.48 14.81
C ALA A 11 6.37 22.33 15.16
N LEU A 12 5.06 22.50 14.93
CA LEU A 12 4.05 21.45 15.16
C LEU A 12 4.07 20.31 14.13
N LEU A 13 4.68 20.54 12.96
CA LEU A 13 4.89 19.51 11.92
C LEU A 13 6.19 18.72 12.11
N ALA A 14 7.10 19.17 12.98
CA ALA A 14 8.43 18.57 13.15
C ALA A 14 8.55 17.55 14.30
N LEU A 15 7.54 17.45 15.17
CA LEU A 15 7.64 16.68 16.42
C LEU A 15 7.36 15.16 16.40
N PRO A 16 6.83 14.48 15.34
CA PRO A 16 6.64 13.04 15.39
C PRO A 16 7.81 12.21 14.84
N LEU A 17 8.94 12.80 14.45
CA LEU A 17 10.01 12.10 13.73
C LEU A 17 10.93 11.21 14.59
N LEU A 18 10.68 11.06 15.90
CA LEU A 18 11.65 10.48 16.86
C LEU A 18 11.20 9.18 17.55
N ALA A 19 10.13 8.53 17.12
CA ALA A 19 9.64 7.29 17.74
C ALA A 19 9.30 6.22 16.69
N ALA A 20 10.21 5.97 15.76
CA ALA A 20 10.07 4.96 14.71
C ALA A 20 10.76 3.65 15.07
N THR A 21 10.14 2.86 15.93
CA THR A 21 10.66 1.52 16.26
C THR A 21 9.58 0.47 16.06
N ASP A 22 9.88 -0.46 15.15
CA ASP A 22 9.39 -1.84 15.03
C ASP A 22 8.34 -2.25 14.00
N THR A 23 7.87 -1.40 13.08
CA THR A 23 7.07 -1.92 11.93
C THR A 23 7.53 -1.42 10.56
N LEU A 24 8.76 -1.77 10.17
CA LEU A 24 9.27 -1.57 8.79
C LEU A 24 8.69 -2.58 7.78
N GLU A 25 7.87 -3.52 8.22
CA GLU A 25 7.26 -4.57 7.40
C GLU A 25 6.45 -4.03 6.20
N PRO A 26 5.62 -2.97 6.32
CA PRO A 26 4.89 -2.43 5.19
C PRO A 26 5.81 -1.80 4.13
N VAL A 27 6.96 -1.23 4.53
CA VAL A 27 7.97 -0.72 3.58
C VAL A 27 8.64 -1.88 2.85
N LYS A 28 9.00 -2.95 3.57
CA LYS A 28 9.55 -4.18 2.95
C LYS A 28 8.56 -4.80 1.95
N LYS A 29 7.28 -4.87 2.31
CA LYS A 29 6.20 -5.32 1.41
C LYS A 29 6.06 -4.41 0.18
N GLY A 30 6.11 -3.09 0.36
CA GLY A 30 6.09 -2.13 -0.75
C GLY A 30 7.27 -2.31 -1.71
N LEU A 31 8.48 -2.44 -1.18
CA LEU A 31 9.69 -2.73 -1.96
C LEU A 31 9.58 -4.04 -2.74
N ALA A 32 9.11 -5.11 -2.08
CA ALA A 32 8.90 -6.41 -2.72
C ALA A 32 7.87 -6.34 -3.85
N ALA A 33 6.76 -5.63 -3.64
CA ALA A 33 5.73 -5.40 -4.65
C ALA A 33 6.24 -4.60 -5.85
N ASP A 34 7.06 -3.57 -5.64
CA ASP A 34 7.66 -2.79 -6.72
C ASP A 34 8.64 -3.61 -7.55
N VAL A 35 9.50 -4.40 -6.90
CA VAL A 35 10.38 -5.34 -7.60
C VAL A 35 9.58 -6.35 -8.41
N ALA A 36 8.53 -6.93 -7.81
CA ALA A 36 7.65 -7.88 -8.47
C ALA A 36 7.01 -7.25 -9.71
N ARG A 37 6.47 -6.03 -9.58
CA ARG A 37 5.89 -5.28 -10.68
C ARG A 37 6.87 -5.08 -11.83
N LEU A 38 8.09 -4.60 -11.53
CA LEU A 38 9.15 -4.41 -12.54
C LEU A 38 9.51 -5.73 -13.24
N ALA A 39 9.60 -6.81 -12.47
CA ALA A 39 9.92 -8.12 -13.01
C ALA A 39 8.84 -8.63 -13.95
N VAL A 40 7.58 -8.56 -13.53
CA VAL A 40 6.43 -8.98 -14.35
C VAL A 40 6.29 -8.12 -15.62
N GLU A 41 6.61 -6.83 -15.54
CA GLU A 41 6.62 -5.94 -16.71
C GLU A 41 7.68 -6.35 -17.75
N ASP A 42 8.91 -6.66 -17.36
CA ASP A 42 9.94 -7.13 -18.31
C ASP A 42 9.61 -8.53 -18.86
N MET A 43 9.05 -9.41 -18.03
CA MET A 43 8.64 -10.76 -18.45
C MET A 43 7.50 -10.77 -19.46
N ARG A 44 6.54 -9.84 -19.35
CA ARG A 44 5.36 -9.77 -20.21
C ARG A 44 5.71 -9.73 -21.70
N PHE A 45 6.82 -9.09 -22.07
CA PHE A 45 7.21 -8.95 -23.47
C PHE A 45 7.90 -10.19 -24.04
N ARG A 46 8.29 -11.15 -23.19
CA ARG A 46 9.17 -12.27 -23.56
C ARG A 46 8.54 -13.63 -23.36
N TRP A 47 7.41 -13.71 -22.67
CA TRP A 47 6.81 -14.98 -22.28
C TRP A 47 5.54 -15.30 -23.06
N THR A 48 5.42 -16.56 -23.49
CA THR A 48 4.25 -17.08 -24.19
C THR A 48 3.70 -18.31 -23.46
N GLY A 49 2.69 -18.10 -22.61
CA GLY A 49 1.65 -19.09 -22.29
C GLY A 49 2.05 -20.40 -21.60
N ARG A 50 3.17 -20.46 -20.87
CA ARG A 50 3.58 -21.67 -20.10
C ARG A 50 3.17 -21.61 -18.64
N SER A 51 2.87 -22.75 -18.03
CA SER A 51 2.66 -22.85 -16.57
C SER A 51 3.96 -22.55 -15.82
N LEU A 52 3.86 -21.74 -14.77
CA LEU A 52 5.02 -21.23 -14.03
C LEU A 52 4.83 -21.45 -12.54
N ALA A 53 5.74 -22.22 -11.93
CA ALA A 53 5.84 -22.29 -10.48
C ALA A 53 6.83 -21.23 -9.97
N VAL A 54 6.46 -20.51 -8.91
CA VAL A 54 7.37 -19.59 -8.20
C VAL A 54 7.96 -20.33 -7.01
N ALA A 55 9.25 -20.68 -7.10
CA ALA A 55 9.98 -21.23 -5.99
C ALA A 55 10.32 -20.12 -4.97
N PRO A 56 10.49 -20.49 -3.69
CA PRO A 56 11.02 -19.57 -2.68
C PRO A 56 12.34 -18.94 -3.12
N PHE A 57 12.62 -17.73 -2.65
CA PHE A 57 13.84 -17.00 -3.00
C PHE A 57 14.91 -17.19 -1.93
N ARG A 58 16.18 -17.30 -2.33
CA ARG A 58 17.29 -17.28 -1.37
C ARG A 58 17.34 -15.92 -0.67
N ASN A 59 17.61 -15.92 0.64
CA ASN A 59 17.63 -14.72 1.50
C ASN A 59 16.27 -13.99 1.61
N ASP A 60 15.15 -14.69 1.36
CA ASP A 60 13.79 -14.18 1.57
C ASP A 60 13.08 -14.99 2.67
N PRO A 61 13.48 -14.86 3.95
CA PRO A 61 13.00 -15.73 5.03
C PRO A 61 11.48 -15.64 5.25
N ASP A 62 10.92 -14.46 5.02
CA ASP A 62 9.50 -14.18 5.18
C ASP A 62 8.71 -14.50 3.89
N GLY A 63 9.39 -14.80 2.79
CA GLY A 63 8.80 -15.06 1.48
C GLY A 63 8.08 -13.84 0.88
N LEU A 64 8.49 -12.62 1.24
CA LEU A 64 7.81 -11.38 0.82
C LEU A 64 7.92 -11.17 -0.68
N VAL A 65 9.10 -11.41 -1.26
CA VAL A 65 9.36 -11.22 -2.69
C VAL A 65 8.68 -12.34 -3.49
N ALA A 66 8.80 -13.59 -3.02
CA ALA A 66 8.13 -14.72 -3.64
C ALA A 66 6.60 -14.52 -3.70
N THR A 67 6.00 -14.13 -2.56
CA THR A 67 4.56 -13.89 -2.47
C THR A 67 4.12 -12.72 -3.35
N ALA A 68 4.84 -11.60 -3.32
CA ALA A 68 4.51 -10.44 -4.15
C ALA A 68 4.63 -10.75 -5.65
N LEU A 69 5.61 -11.56 -6.06
CA LEU A 69 5.74 -12.03 -7.45
C LEU A 69 4.54 -12.88 -7.86
N THR A 70 4.19 -13.89 -7.06
CA THR A 70 3.03 -14.74 -7.32
C THR A 70 1.75 -13.91 -7.49
N GLU A 71 1.46 -13.01 -6.54
CA GLU A 71 0.27 -12.15 -6.60
C GLU A 71 0.25 -11.27 -7.86
N GLN A 72 1.38 -10.71 -8.27
CA GLN A 72 1.47 -9.88 -9.49
C GLN A 72 1.34 -10.71 -10.78
N LEU A 73 1.85 -11.94 -10.80
CA LEU A 73 1.73 -12.86 -11.93
C LEU A 73 0.27 -13.31 -12.11
N GLU A 74 -0.40 -13.68 -11.02
CA GLU A 74 -1.82 -14.06 -10.97
C GLU A 74 -2.73 -12.89 -11.37
N ALA A 75 -2.53 -11.71 -10.76
CA ALA A 75 -3.37 -10.54 -11.01
C ALA A 75 -3.36 -10.07 -12.47
N ARG A 76 -2.27 -10.33 -13.20
CA ARG A 76 -2.14 -9.99 -14.62
C ARG A 76 -2.54 -11.12 -15.57
N GLY A 77 -2.88 -12.31 -15.05
CA GLY A 77 -3.26 -13.48 -15.84
C GLY A 77 -2.18 -13.90 -16.85
N LEU A 78 -0.91 -13.59 -16.57
CA LEU A 78 0.19 -13.86 -17.49
C LEU A 78 0.66 -15.32 -17.41
N PHE A 79 0.36 -15.98 -16.29
CA PHE A 79 0.82 -17.33 -15.99
C PHE A 79 -0.29 -18.09 -15.30
N ASP A 80 -0.40 -19.38 -15.62
CA ASP A 80 -1.11 -20.33 -14.77
C ASP A 80 -0.17 -20.67 -13.61
N VAL A 81 -0.28 -19.89 -12.54
CA VAL A 81 0.55 -20.06 -11.35
C VAL A 81 0.01 -21.26 -10.60
N VAL A 82 0.76 -22.37 -10.63
CA VAL A 82 0.36 -23.58 -9.94
C VAL A 82 0.27 -23.28 -8.44
N GLU A 83 -0.93 -23.48 -7.91
CA GLU A 83 -1.39 -23.04 -6.60
C GLU A 83 -0.47 -23.48 -5.45
N LYS A 84 -0.42 -22.67 -4.39
CA LYS A 84 0.44 -22.81 -3.20
C LYS A 84 0.20 -24.15 -2.46
N PRO A 85 1.09 -25.15 -2.50
CA PRO A 85 1.37 -25.86 -1.25
C PRO A 85 2.04 -24.85 -0.31
N THR A 86 1.89 -25.02 1.00
CA THR A 86 2.62 -24.25 2.01
C THR A 86 4.11 -24.38 1.70
N TRP A 87 4.70 -23.45 0.94
CA TRP A 87 6.09 -23.54 0.49
C TRP A 87 7.01 -23.66 1.70
N ARG A 88 6.59 -23.16 2.87
CA ARG A 88 7.23 -23.37 4.18
C ARG A 88 7.40 -24.85 4.52
N GLU A 89 6.37 -25.68 4.36
CA GLU A 89 6.46 -27.12 4.65
C GLU A 89 7.41 -27.85 3.69
N TRP A 90 7.47 -27.41 2.44
CA TRP A 90 8.39 -27.96 1.44
C TRP A 90 9.83 -27.45 1.67
N TRP A 91 9.97 -26.16 2.00
CA TRP A 91 11.21 -25.47 2.30
C TRP A 91 11.91 -26.07 3.52
N ASP A 92 11.17 -26.24 4.60
CA ASP A 92 11.66 -26.87 5.84
C ASP A 92 12.12 -28.32 5.58
N LYS A 93 11.47 -29.03 4.65
CA LYS A 93 11.85 -30.40 4.25
C LYS A 93 13.08 -30.48 3.35
N ILE A 94 13.37 -29.48 2.51
CA ILE A 94 14.41 -29.58 1.45
C ILE A 94 15.65 -28.75 1.72
N VAL A 95 15.50 -27.65 2.45
CA VAL A 95 16.61 -26.79 2.84
C VAL A 95 17.18 -27.24 4.18
N GLY A 96 16.39 -27.91 5.03
CA GLY A 96 16.77 -28.14 6.42
C GLY A 96 17.04 -26.81 7.13
N ASN A 97 17.69 -26.85 8.30
CA ASN A 97 18.05 -25.63 9.04
C ASN A 97 19.07 -24.71 8.32
N ASP A 98 19.51 -25.06 7.11
CA ASP A 98 20.54 -24.34 6.37
C ASP A 98 19.94 -23.24 5.48
N LYS A 99 19.45 -22.18 6.13
CA LYS A 99 18.84 -20.99 5.49
C LYS A 99 19.77 -20.28 4.49
N ASP A 100 21.06 -20.61 4.51
CA ASP A 100 22.08 -20.06 3.63
C ASP A 100 22.34 -20.90 2.38
N SER A 101 21.79 -22.12 2.27
CA SER A 101 22.05 -22.99 1.13
C SER A 101 21.39 -22.44 -0.14
N PRO A 102 22.14 -22.22 -1.25
CA PRO A 102 21.54 -21.76 -2.50
C PRO A 102 20.53 -22.78 -3.00
N ILE A 103 19.31 -22.34 -3.33
CA ILE A 103 18.45 -23.11 -4.23
C ILE A 103 19.18 -23.13 -5.57
N GLY A 104 19.95 -24.18 -5.80
CA GLY A 104 20.50 -24.47 -7.10
C GLY A 104 19.38 -24.68 -8.10
N ALA A 105 19.69 -24.50 -9.39
CA ALA A 105 18.75 -24.77 -10.46
C ALA A 105 18.13 -26.18 -10.32
N ASP A 106 18.92 -27.16 -9.87
CA ASP A 106 18.48 -28.54 -9.67
C ASP A 106 17.31 -28.68 -8.69
N LYS A 107 17.38 -28.01 -7.52
CA LYS A 107 16.31 -28.03 -6.51
C LYS A 107 15.06 -27.30 -7.00
N ALA A 108 15.24 -26.19 -7.73
CA ALA A 108 14.13 -25.48 -8.35
C ALA A 108 13.45 -26.34 -9.43
N ILE A 109 14.21 -27.07 -10.25
CA ILE A 109 13.67 -27.99 -11.25
C ILE A 109 12.89 -29.12 -10.56
N GLU A 110 13.39 -29.68 -9.46
CA GLU A 110 12.65 -30.69 -8.68
C GLU A 110 11.32 -30.14 -8.13
N PHE A 111 11.32 -28.88 -7.66
CA PHE A 111 10.10 -28.18 -7.26
C PHE A 111 9.11 -28.06 -8.40
N GLY A 112 9.57 -27.60 -9.57
CA GLY A 112 8.76 -27.48 -10.78
C GLY A 112 8.16 -28.82 -11.22
N LYS A 113 8.95 -29.91 -11.17
CA LYS A 113 8.47 -31.27 -11.50
C LYS A 113 7.37 -31.74 -10.56
N LYS A 114 7.49 -31.48 -9.26
CA LYS A 114 6.47 -31.85 -8.25
C LYS A 114 5.15 -31.10 -8.44
N LEU A 115 5.21 -29.87 -8.93
CA LEU A 115 4.05 -29.03 -9.22
C LEU A 115 3.56 -29.20 -10.66
N GLU A 116 4.13 -30.11 -11.44
CA GLU A 116 3.78 -30.30 -12.86
C GLU A 116 3.87 -29.01 -13.68
N ALA A 117 4.71 -28.06 -13.24
CA ALA A 117 4.92 -26.80 -13.93
C ALA A 117 5.91 -26.98 -15.08
N GLU A 118 5.66 -26.29 -16.20
CA GLU A 118 6.57 -26.31 -17.36
C GLU A 118 7.84 -25.50 -17.08
N CYS A 119 7.71 -24.44 -16.30
CA CYS A 119 8.79 -23.54 -15.95
C CYS A 119 8.79 -23.26 -14.46
N VAL A 120 9.98 -23.01 -13.90
CA VAL A 120 10.13 -22.63 -12.50
C VAL A 120 10.94 -21.35 -12.39
N MET A 121 10.37 -20.38 -11.68
CA MET A 121 11.01 -19.15 -11.29
C MET A 121 11.69 -19.33 -9.95
N PHE A 122 12.96 -18.95 -9.86
CA PHE A 122 13.70 -18.93 -8.60
C PHE A 122 14.72 -17.80 -8.63
N GLY A 123 15.27 -17.46 -7.47
CA GLY A 123 16.20 -16.35 -7.42
C GLY A 123 16.83 -16.12 -6.07
N ARG A 124 17.42 -14.95 -5.93
CA ARG A 124 18.05 -14.49 -4.70
C ARG A 124 17.72 -13.03 -4.46
N VAL A 125 17.34 -12.74 -3.22
CA VAL A 125 17.29 -11.39 -2.68
C VAL A 125 18.70 -11.03 -2.24
N GLU A 126 19.39 -10.20 -3.03
CA GLU A 126 20.74 -9.72 -2.70
C GLU A 126 20.68 -8.67 -1.59
N ALA A 127 19.62 -7.85 -1.57
CA ALA A 127 19.36 -6.89 -0.52
C ALA A 127 17.87 -6.59 -0.41
N LEU A 128 17.36 -6.51 0.82
CA LEU A 128 16.04 -5.94 1.15
C LEU A 128 16.24 -5.11 2.42
N VAL A 129 16.81 -3.92 2.24
CA VAL A 129 17.26 -3.06 3.33
C VAL A 129 16.26 -1.93 3.52
N VAL A 130 15.85 -1.71 4.77
CA VAL A 130 15.05 -0.57 5.19
C VAL A 130 15.76 0.05 6.39
N ASP A 131 16.36 1.21 6.20
CA ASP A 131 17.14 1.93 7.20
C ASP A 131 16.79 3.44 7.20
N GLU A 132 17.22 4.18 8.22
CA GLU A 132 16.93 5.60 8.44
C GLU A 132 17.34 6.52 7.28
N GLY A 133 18.31 6.12 6.45
CA GLY A 133 18.74 6.90 5.28
C GLY A 133 18.41 6.31 3.92
N ARG A 134 18.11 5.01 3.82
CA ARG A 134 17.97 4.30 2.52
C ARG A 134 16.97 3.16 2.63
N SER A 135 16.16 2.98 1.59
CA SER A 135 15.37 1.76 1.45
C SER A 135 15.42 1.28 0.02
N TYR A 136 15.95 0.09 -0.16
CA TYR A 136 16.14 -0.48 -1.49
C TYR A 136 16.00 -1.99 -1.44
N ALA A 137 15.54 -2.52 -2.57
CA ALA A 137 15.51 -3.95 -2.82
C ALA A 137 16.31 -4.26 -4.09
N ASP A 138 17.09 -5.32 -4.04
CA ASP A 138 17.89 -5.84 -5.14
C ASP A 138 17.65 -7.35 -5.23
N VAL A 139 16.98 -7.78 -6.29
CA VAL A 139 16.54 -9.16 -6.47
C VAL A 139 17.00 -9.65 -7.82
N LYS A 140 17.64 -10.82 -7.83
CA LYS A 140 18.02 -11.55 -9.03
C LYS A 140 17.03 -12.68 -9.25
N ILE A 141 16.38 -12.67 -10.40
CA ILE A 141 15.37 -13.65 -10.80
C ILE A 141 15.92 -14.48 -11.95
N ARG A 142 15.62 -15.78 -11.93
CA ARG A 142 15.89 -16.72 -13.01
C ARG A 142 14.65 -17.54 -13.28
N ILE A 143 14.44 -17.90 -14.53
CA ILE A 143 13.41 -18.88 -14.93
C ILE A 143 14.10 -19.95 -15.73
N VAL A 144 13.83 -21.21 -15.39
CA VAL A 144 14.35 -22.37 -16.11
C VAL A 144 13.20 -23.23 -16.62
N ASP A 145 13.42 -23.87 -17.76
CA ASP A 145 12.55 -24.92 -18.27
C ASP A 145 12.70 -26.17 -17.40
N VAL A 146 11.60 -26.73 -16.92
CA VAL A 146 11.62 -27.88 -16.00
C VAL A 146 12.01 -29.18 -16.74
N LYS A 147 11.72 -29.27 -18.05
CA LYS A 147 12.04 -30.46 -18.86
C LYS A 147 13.50 -30.49 -19.27
N THR A 148 14.03 -29.37 -19.77
CA THR A 148 15.41 -29.32 -20.28
C THR A 148 16.42 -28.86 -19.24
N GLY A 149 15.98 -28.11 -18.23
CA GLY A 149 16.87 -27.44 -17.27
C GLY A 149 17.49 -26.15 -17.81
N ASP A 150 17.14 -25.73 -19.03
CA ASP A 150 17.73 -24.54 -19.65
C ASP A 150 17.21 -23.26 -19.02
N GLY A 151 18.10 -22.28 -18.85
CA GLY A 151 17.73 -20.94 -18.40
C GLY A 151 17.02 -20.16 -19.49
N ILE A 152 15.71 -19.95 -19.31
CA ILE A 152 14.87 -19.17 -20.23
C ILE A 152 15.04 -17.68 -19.96
N PHE A 153 15.15 -17.30 -18.69
CA PHE A 153 15.18 -15.90 -18.29
C PHE A 153 16.15 -15.67 -17.14
N ILE A 154 16.87 -14.54 -17.19
CA ILE A 154 17.68 -14.03 -16.09
C ILE A 154 17.49 -12.52 -16.04
N GLY A 155 16.98 -12.03 -14.91
CA GLY A 155 16.78 -10.61 -14.65
C GLY A 155 17.39 -10.20 -13.31
N ARG A 156 17.79 -8.94 -13.22
CA ARG A 156 18.17 -8.31 -11.95
C ARG A 156 17.38 -7.01 -11.82
N TYR A 157 16.65 -6.90 -10.73
CA TYR A 157 15.74 -5.80 -10.48
C TYR A 157 16.18 -5.09 -9.22
N ARG A 158 16.43 -3.79 -9.35
CA ARG A 158 16.73 -2.92 -8.22
C ARG A 158 15.70 -1.82 -8.19
N THR A 159 15.07 -1.64 -7.03
CA THR A 159 14.21 -0.49 -6.77
C THR A 159 14.66 0.22 -5.50
N ASN A 160 14.50 1.53 -5.49
CA ASN A 160 14.70 2.35 -4.31
C ASN A 160 13.34 2.96 -3.99
N LEU A 161 12.94 2.91 -2.72
CA LEU A 161 11.76 3.63 -2.26
C LEU A 161 12.25 4.98 -1.72
N ASP A 162 11.87 6.06 -2.38
CA ASP A 162 12.13 7.39 -1.85
C ASP A 162 11.32 7.59 -0.57
N LYS A 163 12.00 8.05 0.50
CA LYS A 163 11.38 8.48 1.76
C LYS A 163 10.58 9.75 1.53
N SER A 164 9.38 9.57 0.98
CA SER A 164 8.44 10.63 0.70
C SER A 164 7.13 10.34 1.41
N VAL A 165 6.54 11.37 2.03
CA VAL A 165 5.18 11.31 2.58
C VAL A 165 4.12 11.03 1.50
N PHE A 166 4.47 11.17 0.22
CA PHE A 166 3.63 10.83 -0.92
C PHE A 166 3.78 9.37 -1.39
N SER A 167 4.78 8.64 -0.89
CA SER A 167 4.94 7.22 -1.16
C SER A 167 3.97 6.44 -0.27
N ILE A 168 2.99 5.75 -0.87
CA ILE A 168 1.92 5.04 -0.13
C ILE A 168 2.47 4.08 0.95
N PRO A 169 3.52 3.26 0.70
CA PRO A 169 4.10 2.40 1.73
C PRO A 169 4.70 3.16 2.91
N TYR A 170 5.38 4.29 2.66
CA TYR A 170 5.91 5.14 3.72
C TYR A 170 4.84 5.93 4.44
N PHE A 171 3.83 6.42 3.71
CA PHE A 171 2.69 7.11 4.32
C PHE A 171 1.97 6.18 5.29
N ARG A 172 1.82 4.90 4.92
CA ARG A 172 1.25 3.88 5.78
C ARG A 172 2.09 3.69 7.05
N VAL A 173 3.40 3.45 6.93
CA VAL A 173 4.29 3.33 8.09
C VAL A 173 4.28 4.59 8.94
N TRP A 174 4.37 5.76 8.32
CA TRP A 174 4.33 7.04 9.01
C TRP A 174 3.06 7.19 9.83
N ILE A 175 1.89 6.82 9.29
CA ILE A 175 0.64 6.86 10.05
C ILE A 175 0.70 5.90 11.23
N TYR A 176 1.09 4.64 11.01
CA TYR A 176 1.16 3.64 12.08
C TYR A 176 2.10 4.03 13.20
N ASP A 177 3.19 4.65 12.85
CA ASP A 177 4.25 5.07 13.76
C ASP A 177 3.93 6.41 14.44
N THR A 178 3.08 7.22 13.81
CA THR A 178 2.60 8.48 14.37
C THR A 178 1.73 8.21 15.61
N SER A 179 2.09 8.86 16.72
CA SER A 179 1.33 8.79 17.97
C SER A 179 -0.15 9.12 17.78
N VAL A 180 -1.02 8.46 18.56
CA VAL A 180 -2.47 8.69 18.52
C VAL A 180 -2.83 10.16 18.73
N PHE A 181 -2.09 10.88 19.59
CA PHE A 181 -2.29 12.31 19.82
C PHE A 181 -2.04 13.16 18.57
N VAL A 182 -0.98 12.85 17.81
CA VAL A 182 -0.70 13.57 16.55
C VAL A 182 -1.76 13.24 15.50
N ARG A 183 -2.25 12.00 15.42
CA ARG A 183 -3.38 11.64 14.54
C ARG A 183 -4.65 12.42 14.88
N ILE A 184 -5.00 12.48 16.17
CA ILE A 184 -6.14 13.27 16.67
C ILE A 184 -5.95 14.76 16.35
N LEU A 185 -4.73 15.29 16.50
CA LEU A 185 -4.42 16.68 16.18
C LEU A 185 -4.60 16.95 14.67
N ILE A 186 -4.05 16.11 13.80
CA ILE A 186 -4.21 16.22 12.34
C ILE A 186 -5.70 16.19 11.97
N TRP A 187 -6.45 15.26 12.58
CA TRP A 187 -7.88 15.14 12.34
C TRP A 187 -8.67 16.35 12.82
N THR A 188 -8.34 16.89 14.00
CA THR A 188 -8.97 18.09 14.54
C THR A 188 -8.67 19.30 13.66
N VAL A 189 -7.42 19.45 13.21
CA VAL A 189 -7.03 20.51 12.26
C VAL A 189 -7.77 20.33 10.93
N GLY A 190 -7.87 19.11 10.41
CA GLY A 190 -8.64 18.79 9.20
C GLY A 190 -10.11 19.18 9.33
N LEU A 191 -10.76 18.79 10.44
CA LEU A 191 -12.13 19.18 10.74
C LEU A 191 -12.31 20.69 10.86
N LEU A 192 -11.35 21.40 11.45
CA LEU A 192 -11.41 22.86 11.57
C LEU A 192 -11.20 23.57 10.23
N ILE A 193 -10.51 22.95 9.27
CA ILE A 193 -10.31 23.50 7.92
C ILE A 193 -11.57 23.31 7.05
N LEU A 194 -12.32 22.23 7.22
CA LEU A 194 -13.55 21.96 6.47
C LEU A 194 -14.56 23.11 6.41
N PRO A 195 -14.93 23.80 7.52
CA PRO A 195 -15.85 24.92 7.45
C PRO A 195 -15.30 26.09 6.63
N PHE A 196 -13.97 26.31 6.61
CA PHE A 196 -13.37 27.30 5.73
C PHE A 196 -13.46 26.90 4.25
N MET A 197 -13.22 25.62 3.94
CA MET A 197 -13.40 25.08 2.59
C MET A 197 -14.87 25.17 2.16
N ALA A 198 -15.82 24.89 3.06
CA ALA A 198 -17.24 25.04 2.81
C ALA A 198 -17.65 26.50 2.56
N LEU A 199 -17.06 27.46 3.28
CA LEU A 199 -17.28 28.89 3.05
C LEU A 199 -16.73 29.35 1.69
N LEU A 200 -15.51 28.95 1.34
CA LEU A 200 -14.93 29.23 0.01
C LEU A 200 -15.74 28.60 -1.11
N ALA A 201 -16.24 27.38 -0.88
CA ALA A 201 -17.09 26.70 -1.83
C ALA A 201 -18.49 27.35 -1.93
N ARG A 202 -19.04 27.90 -0.85
CA ARG A 202 -20.33 28.62 -0.84
C ARG A 202 -20.33 29.81 -1.81
N GLU A 203 -19.23 30.56 -1.86
CA GLU A 203 -19.08 31.72 -2.74
C GLU A 203 -19.03 31.31 -4.23
N ARG A 204 -18.50 30.12 -4.52
CA ARG A 204 -18.56 29.50 -5.85
C ARG A 204 -19.92 28.86 -6.13
N LEU A 205 -20.57 28.31 -5.10
CA LEU A 205 -21.83 27.58 -5.22
C LEU A 205 -23.04 28.49 -5.45
N SER A 206 -23.03 29.72 -4.93
CA SER A 206 -24.13 30.68 -5.12
C SER A 206 -24.38 31.07 -6.58
N GLN A 207 -23.51 30.65 -7.51
CA GLN A 207 -23.64 30.90 -8.94
C GLN A 207 -23.82 29.61 -9.78
N SER A 208 -23.95 28.44 -9.16
CA SER A 208 -23.81 27.15 -9.87
C SER A 208 -25.01 26.21 -9.72
N ALA A 209 -25.14 25.30 -10.69
CA ALA A 209 -26.27 24.37 -10.80
C ALA A 209 -26.36 23.39 -9.61
N PRO A 210 -27.56 22.87 -9.29
CA PRO A 210 -27.79 21.94 -8.17
C PRO A 210 -26.86 20.72 -8.12
N ILE A 211 -26.36 20.27 -9.27
CA ILE A 211 -25.43 19.14 -9.39
C ILE A 211 -24.06 19.43 -8.78
N VAL A 212 -23.62 20.70 -8.79
CA VAL A 212 -22.34 21.12 -8.19
C VAL A 212 -22.42 21.07 -6.66
N SER A 213 -23.58 21.41 -6.08
CA SER A 213 -23.84 21.31 -4.63
C SER A 213 -23.80 19.85 -4.15
N ILE A 214 -24.39 18.93 -4.91
CA ILE A 214 -24.35 17.48 -4.60
C ILE A 214 -22.92 16.96 -4.71
N GLY A 215 -22.19 17.33 -5.78
CA GLY A 215 -20.80 16.95 -5.97
C GLY A 215 -19.89 17.42 -4.84
N LEU A 216 -20.07 18.67 -4.37
CA LEU A 216 -19.32 19.18 -3.22
C LEU A 216 -19.66 18.42 -1.93
N MET A 217 -20.94 18.13 -1.68
CA MET A 217 -21.36 17.35 -0.51
C MET A 217 -20.71 15.96 -0.51
N LEU A 218 -20.71 15.28 -1.65
CA LEU A 218 -20.04 13.98 -1.81
C LEU A 218 -18.54 14.10 -1.59
N PHE A 219 -17.90 15.15 -2.11
CA PHE A 219 -16.48 15.41 -1.89
C PHE A 219 -16.15 15.61 -0.41
N MET A 220 -16.89 16.48 0.28
CA MET A 220 -16.68 16.75 1.71
C MET A 220 -16.91 15.51 2.57
N THR A 221 -17.93 14.72 2.26
CA THR A 221 -18.18 13.41 2.91
C THR A 221 -17.03 12.43 2.66
N GLY A 222 -16.47 12.44 1.45
CA GLY A 222 -15.28 11.65 1.11
C GLY A 222 -14.05 12.07 1.91
N VAL A 223 -13.82 13.37 2.08
CA VAL A 223 -12.74 13.91 2.92
C VAL A 223 -12.91 13.48 4.38
N ASP A 224 -14.12 13.56 4.92
CA ASP A 224 -14.42 13.10 6.28
C ASP A 224 -14.14 11.60 6.46
N MET A 225 -14.52 10.79 5.47
CA MET A 225 -14.25 9.35 5.50
C MET A 225 -12.75 9.05 5.46
N VAL A 226 -11.98 9.78 4.63
CA VAL A 226 -10.51 9.66 4.59
C VAL A 226 -9.90 10.07 5.93
N LEU A 227 -10.36 11.18 6.54
CA LEU A 227 -9.91 11.61 7.86
C LEU A 227 -10.21 10.57 8.95
N ALA A 228 -11.39 9.97 8.93
CA ALA A 228 -11.75 8.90 9.85
C ALA A 228 -10.85 7.66 9.68
N LEU A 229 -10.55 7.26 8.44
CA LEU A 229 -9.63 6.16 8.14
C LEU A 229 -8.20 6.44 8.61
N LEU A 230 -7.73 7.69 8.46
CA LEU A 230 -6.44 8.12 8.98
C LEU A 230 -6.36 7.99 10.50
N LEU A 231 -7.44 8.34 11.20
CA LEU A 231 -7.53 8.22 12.66
C LEU A 231 -7.48 6.75 13.11
N MET A 232 -8.11 5.86 12.35
CA MET A 232 -8.10 4.41 12.58
C MET A 232 -6.81 3.70 12.14
N GLY A 233 -5.90 4.39 11.46
CA GLY A 233 -4.65 3.80 10.96
C GLY A 233 -4.84 2.81 9.81
N PHE A 234 -5.90 2.94 9.01
CA PHE A 234 -6.22 2.01 7.90
C PHE A 234 -6.43 0.53 8.29
N GLU A 235 -6.66 0.24 9.57
CA GLU A 235 -7.08 -1.08 10.02
C GLU A 235 -8.59 -1.11 10.18
N ALA A 236 -9.26 -1.91 9.37
CA ALA A 236 -10.68 -2.27 9.56
C ALA A 236 -10.79 -3.77 9.83
N ASP A 237 -9.91 -4.27 10.68
CA ASP A 237 -9.76 -5.68 11.06
C ASP A 237 -10.79 -6.13 12.11
N SER A 238 -11.51 -5.19 12.72
CA SER A 238 -12.55 -5.48 13.70
C SER A 238 -13.90 -4.88 13.34
N LEU A 239 -14.97 -5.61 13.67
CA LEU A 239 -16.36 -5.16 13.57
C LEU A 239 -16.60 -3.83 14.29
N LEU A 240 -15.89 -3.58 15.40
CA LEU A 240 -15.96 -2.32 16.14
C LEU A 240 -15.43 -1.14 15.32
N LYS A 241 -14.26 -1.29 14.68
CA LYS A 241 -13.69 -0.25 13.80
C LYS A 241 -14.61 0.01 12.60
N TRP A 242 -15.18 -1.03 12.00
CA TRP A 242 -16.22 -0.90 10.97
C TRP A 242 -17.46 -0.16 11.45
N GLY A 243 -17.98 -0.50 12.62
CA GLY A 243 -19.13 0.17 13.22
C GLY A 243 -18.86 1.66 13.48
N LEU A 244 -17.68 2.00 14.00
CA LEU A 244 -17.25 3.38 14.19
C LEU A 244 -17.14 4.13 12.85
N LEU A 245 -16.65 3.47 11.79
CA LEU A 245 -16.51 4.08 10.47
C LEU A 245 -17.87 4.40 9.86
N VAL A 246 -18.80 3.44 9.91
CA VAL A 246 -20.18 3.60 9.44
C VAL A 246 -20.91 4.68 10.25
N GLY A 247 -20.72 4.68 11.58
CA GLY A 247 -21.28 5.71 12.46
C GLY A 247 -20.75 7.12 12.14
N ALA A 248 -19.44 7.25 11.92
CA ALA A 248 -18.81 8.51 11.51
C ALA A 248 -19.32 8.98 10.14
N LEU A 249 -19.47 8.07 9.18
CA LEU A 249 -20.04 8.37 7.86
C LEU A 249 -21.49 8.86 7.97
N ALA A 250 -22.32 8.15 8.74
CA ALA A 250 -23.71 8.55 8.97
C ALA A 250 -23.81 9.92 9.65
N ALA A 251 -22.96 10.19 10.65
CA ALA A 251 -22.88 11.48 11.32
C ALA A 251 -22.44 12.61 10.38
N SER A 252 -21.44 12.37 9.52
CA SER A 252 -20.98 13.33 8.50
C SER A 252 -22.07 13.64 7.47
N ILE A 253 -22.75 12.62 6.93
CA ILE A 253 -23.88 12.80 6.01
C ILE A 253 -24.97 13.64 6.68
N PHE A 254 -25.35 13.30 7.91
CA PHE A 254 -26.40 14.02 8.64
C PHE A 254 -26.01 15.48 8.92
N TYR A 255 -24.77 15.73 9.30
CA TYR A 255 -24.23 17.07 9.51
C TYR A 255 -24.26 17.90 8.22
N ASN A 256 -23.77 17.34 7.12
CA ASN A 256 -23.73 18.00 5.81
C ASN A 256 -25.15 18.31 5.28
N LEU A 257 -26.10 17.39 5.44
CA LEU A 257 -27.52 17.62 5.11
C LEU A 257 -28.12 18.73 5.96
N THR A 258 -27.79 18.79 7.25
CA THR A 258 -28.29 19.83 8.15
C THR A 258 -27.77 21.22 7.77
N ILE A 259 -26.49 21.31 7.37
CA ILE A 259 -25.93 22.56 6.84
C ILE A 259 -26.62 22.96 5.55
N LEU A 260 -26.81 22.02 4.62
CA LEU A 260 -27.46 22.29 3.35
C LEU A 260 -28.89 22.82 3.55
N ALA A 261 -29.66 22.19 4.44
CA ALA A 261 -31.01 22.64 4.80
C ALA A 261 -31.00 24.06 5.37
N LYS A 262 -30.10 24.35 6.33
CA LYS A 262 -29.97 25.71 6.89
C LYS A 262 -29.53 26.75 5.85
N VAL A 263 -28.67 26.37 4.92
CA VAL A 263 -28.23 27.26 3.83
C VAL A 263 -29.39 27.53 2.86
N ALA A 264 -30.20 26.51 2.54
CA ALA A 264 -31.39 26.67 1.71
C ALA A 264 -32.43 27.60 2.36
N ASP A 265 -32.67 27.45 3.67
CA ASP A 265 -33.57 28.34 4.43
C ASP A 265 -33.09 29.80 4.41
N LEU A 266 -31.77 30.04 4.55
CA LEU A 266 -31.19 31.37 4.50
C LEU A 266 -31.19 32.02 3.10
N GLN A 267 -31.37 31.24 2.04
CA GLN A 267 -31.44 31.71 0.66
C GLN A 267 -32.86 32.08 0.19
N MET A 268 -33.88 31.87 1.03
CA MET A 268 -35.25 32.34 0.79
C MET A 268 -35.61 33.54 1.70
N PRO A 269 -35.03 34.74 1.49
CA PRO A 269 -35.48 35.92 2.22
C PRO A 269 -36.82 36.39 1.64
N GLY A 270 -37.90 36.28 2.43
CA GLY A 270 -39.21 36.86 2.09
C GLY A 270 -40.36 35.87 1.94
N ARG A 271 -40.48 34.89 2.85
CA ARG A 271 -41.70 34.08 2.98
C ARG A 271 -42.45 34.45 4.27
N ASP A 272 -42.78 35.74 4.38
CA ASP A 272 -43.88 36.27 5.18
C ASP A 272 -44.88 36.93 4.21
#